data_AF-A0A944ZNI8-F1
#
_entry.id   AF-A0A944ZNI8-F1
#
_cell.length_a   1.000
_cell.length_b   1.000
_cell.length_c   1.000
_cell.angle_alpha   90.00
_cell.angle_beta   90.00
_cell.angle_gamma   90.00
#
_symmetry.space_group_name_H-M   'P 1'
#
loop_
_entity.id
_entity.type
_entity.pdbx_description
1 polymer ?
#
loop_
_entity_poly.entity_id
_entity_poly.type
_entity_poly.pdbx_seq_one_letter_code
_entity_poly.pdbx_strand_id
1 'polypeptide(L)'
;MLNAKKMMITGALGCLLTLGAVPALADDATDMVVDKMSEGDVSAICQGGRSTISAAAKAAVTALATAGQISGDYQAIGQAAGSAFYQAKCG
;
A
#
# COMPACT_ATOMS: atom_id res chain seq x y z
N MET A 1 -15.51 -41.49 -11.87
CA MET A 1 -14.78 -41.04 -10.67
C MET A 1 -13.77 -39.99 -11.08
N LEU A 2 -14.01 -38.70 -10.83
CA LEU A 2 -13.20 -37.85 -9.96
C LEU A 2 -13.80 -36.44 -9.93
N ASN A 3 -13.69 -35.85 -8.75
CA ASN A 3 -14.35 -34.67 -8.26
C ASN A 3 -13.33 -33.52 -8.30
N ALA A 4 -13.68 -32.38 -8.89
CA ALA A 4 -12.96 -31.11 -8.72
C ALA A 4 -14.02 -29.99 -8.89
N LYS A 5 -14.79 -29.65 -7.86
CA LYS A 5 -14.43 -28.85 -6.68
C LYS A 5 -13.87 -27.48 -7.08
N LYS A 6 -14.74 -26.46 -6.96
CA LYS A 6 -14.43 -25.02 -6.72
C LYS A 6 -13.57 -24.37 -7.82
N MET A 7 -13.86 -23.17 -8.30
CA MET A 7 -14.23 -21.99 -7.54
C MET A 7 -14.64 -20.92 -8.55
N MET A 8 -15.55 -20.07 -8.11
CA MET A 8 -16.11 -18.94 -8.84
C MET A 8 -15.02 -18.10 -9.54
N ILE A 9 -15.12 -18.00 -10.86
CA ILE A 9 -14.53 -16.92 -11.63
C ILE A 9 -15.44 -15.72 -11.37
N THR A 10 -15.18 -14.97 -10.30
CA THR A 10 -15.84 -13.69 -10.05
C THR A 10 -14.77 -12.72 -9.62
N GLY A 11 -14.50 -11.77 -10.51
CA GLY A 11 -13.43 -10.82 -10.41
C GLY A 11 -12.97 -10.49 -11.82
N ALA A 12 -13.89 -9.88 -12.59
CA ALA A 12 -13.56 -9.32 -13.89
C ALA A 12 -12.34 -8.42 -13.70
N LEU A 13 -11.25 -8.88 -14.31
CA LEU A 13 -9.99 -8.20 -14.47
C LEU A 13 -10.25 -6.97 -15.36
N GLY A 14 -10.83 -5.92 -14.78
CA GLY A 14 -11.02 -4.62 -15.40
C GLY A 14 -9.68 -3.88 -15.44
N CYS A 15 -8.72 -4.43 -16.19
CA CYS A 15 -7.49 -3.75 -16.56
C CYS A 15 -7.86 -2.69 -17.60
N LEU A 16 -8.44 -1.58 -17.14
CA LEU A 16 -8.71 -0.43 -17.99
C LEU A 16 -7.41 0.36 -18.12
N LEU A 17 -6.70 0.04 -19.20
CA LEU A 17 -5.61 0.83 -19.76
C LEU A 17 -6.11 2.25 -20.06
N THR A 18 -5.87 3.19 -19.15
CA THR A 18 -5.83 4.61 -19.50
C THR A 18 -4.40 5.10 -19.31
N LEU A 19 -3.65 5.03 -20.41
CA LEU A 19 -2.49 5.88 -20.67
C LEU A 19 -2.97 7.34 -20.60
N GLY A 20 -2.74 8.00 -19.47
CA GLY A 20 -3.09 9.41 -19.27
C GLY A 20 -2.55 9.86 -17.92
N ALA A 21 -1.74 10.91 -17.92
CA ALA A 21 -1.06 11.51 -16.77
C ALA A 21 -1.85 11.48 -15.46
N VAL A 22 -1.27 10.90 -14.40
CA VAL A 22 -1.90 10.87 -13.07
C VAL A 22 -0.85 11.01 -11.96
N PRO A 23 -0.42 12.24 -11.65
CA PRO A 23 0.19 12.51 -10.35
C PRO A 23 -0.80 12.26 -9.19
N ALA A 24 -2.12 12.31 -9.44
CA ALA A 24 -3.14 12.12 -8.39
C ALA A 24 -3.24 10.70 -7.81
N LEU A 25 -2.92 9.65 -8.59
CA LEU A 25 -2.99 8.26 -8.12
C LEU A 25 -1.85 7.90 -7.18
N ALA A 26 -0.71 8.58 -7.30
CA ALA A 26 0.43 8.35 -6.41
C ALA A 26 0.18 8.96 -5.03
N ASP A 27 -0.45 10.13 -4.96
CA ASP A 27 -0.88 10.75 -3.71
C ASP A 27 -1.92 9.88 -2.99
N ASP A 28 -2.96 9.41 -3.68
CA ASP A 28 -4.00 8.54 -3.10
C ASP A 28 -3.41 7.22 -2.55
N ALA A 29 -2.54 6.57 -3.31
CA ALA A 29 -1.85 5.36 -2.87
C ALA A 29 -0.91 5.61 -1.68
N THR A 30 -0.28 6.78 -1.63
CA THR A 30 0.60 7.20 -0.54
C THR A 30 -0.20 7.42 0.74
N ASP A 31 -1.32 8.14 0.67
CA ASP A 31 -2.22 8.36 1.81
C ASP A 31 -2.78 7.05 2.34
N MET A 32 -3.21 6.13 1.48
CA MET A 32 -3.66 4.80 1.91
C MET A 32 -2.57 4.02 2.64
N VAL A 33 -1.31 4.10 2.20
CA VAL A 33 -0.19 3.45 2.87
C VAL A 33 0.07 4.08 4.24
N VAL A 34 -0.01 5.42 4.34
CA VAL A 34 0.12 6.14 5.62
C VAL A 34 -1.01 5.76 6.59
N ASP A 35 -2.24 5.67 6.10
CA ASP A 35 -3.39 5.23 6.89
C ASP A 35 -3.19 3.79 7.35
N LYS A 36 -2.75 2.90 6.45
CA LYS A 36 -2.48 1.50 6.78
C LYS A 36 -1.34 1.34 7.79
N MET A 37 -0.31 2.19 7.74
CA MET A 37 0.73 2.25 8.76
C MET A 37 0.18 2.75 10.11
N SER A 38 -0.80 3.65 10.07
CA SER A 38 -1.45 4.22 11.26
C SER A 38 -2.39 3.25 11.98
N GLU A 39 -2.86 2.20 11.29
CA GLU A 39 -3.54 1.06 11.93
C GLU A 39 -2.61 0.24 12.84
N GLY A 40 -1.29 0.32 12.61
CA GLY A 40 -0.26 -0.35 13.41
C GLY A 40 0.11 0.40 14.69
N ASP A 41 1.14 -0.10 15.38
CA ASP A 41 1.66 0.56 16.58
C ASP A 41 2.54 1.76 16.20
N VAL A 42 1.88 2.92 16.03
CA VAL A 42 2.52 4.20 15.63
C VAL A 42 3.68 4.55 16.56
N SER A 43 3.52 4.37 17.88
CA SER A 43 4.57 4.65 18.85
C SER A 43 5.80 3.76 18.63
N ALA A 44 5.60 2.45 18.45
CA ALA A 44 6.70 1.52 18.15
C ALA A 44 7.38 1.85 16.80
N ILE A 45 6.60 2.24 15.80
CA ILE A 45 7.11 2.63 14.48
C ILE A 45 7.99 3.88 14.59
N CYS A 46 7.51 4.92 15.29
CA CYS A 46 8.26 6.16 15.48
C CYS A 46 9.51 5.97 16.35
N GLN A 47 9.42 5.21 17.45
CA GLN A 47 10.57 4.93 18.33
C GLN A 47 11.65 4.09 17.65
N GLY A 48 11.26 3.18 16.76
CA GLY A 48 12.20 2.41 15.94
C GLY A 48 12.89 3.21 14.84
N GLY A 49 12.46 4.45 14.61
CA GLY A 49 13.07 5.38 13.68
C GLY A 49 12.93 4.97 12.21
N ARG A 50 13.83 5.50 11.37
CA ARG A 50 13.72 5.41 9.90
C ARG A 50 13.62 3.98 9.36
N SER A 51 14.33 3.03 9.98
CA SER A 51 14.32 1.63 9.55
C SER A 51 12.94 0.98 9.75
N THR A 52 12.33 1.20 10.93
CA THR A 52 11.01 0.66 11.26
C THR A 52 9.92 1.33 10.44
N ILE A 53 10.02 2.64 10.21
CA ILE A 53 9.11 3.38 9.32
C ILE A 53 9.16 2.82 7.89
N SER A 54 10.36 2.57 7.37
CA SER A 54 10.51 1.99 6.02
C SER A 54 10.00 0.55 5.94
N ALA A 55 10.19 -0.25 6.99
CA ALA A 55 9.66 -1.60 7.07
C ALA A 55 8.13 -1.60 7.12
N ALA A 56 7.53 -0.73 7.94
CA ALA A 56 6.09 -0.56 8.04
C ALA A 56 5.48 -0.08 6.72
N ALA A 57 6.11 0.90 6.06
CA ALA A 57 5.67 1.37 4.74
C ALA A 57 5.73 0.26 3.68
N LYS A 58 6.81 -0.54 3.65
CA LYS A 58 6.92 -1.70 2.75
C LYS A 58 5.83 -2.73 3.01
N ALA A 59 5.54 -3.04 4.28
CA ALA A 59 4.51 -3.99 4.65
C ALA A 59 3.12 -3.50 4.24
N ALA A 60 2.81 -2.22 4.50
CA ALA A 60 1.56 -1.58 4.10
C ALA A 60 1.37 -1.56 2.58
N VAL A 61 2.40 -1.14 1.83
CA VAL A 61 2.41 -1.20 0.36
C VAL A 61 2.15 -2.62 -0.13
N THR A 62 2.83 -3.62 0.43
CA THR A 62 2.65 -5.02 0.02
C THR A 62 1.23 -5.51 0.29
N ALA A 63 0.65 -5.17 1.45
CA ALA A 63 -0.72 -5.53 1.79
C ALA A 63 -1.73 -4.91 0.83
N LEU A 64 -1.60 -3.62 0.55
CA LEU A 64 -2.49 -2.88 -0.34
C LEU A 64 -2.34 -3.32 -1.81
N ALA A 65 -1.12 -3.61 -2.25
CA ALA A 65 -0.86 -4.14 -3.60
C ALA A 65 -1.45 -5.55 -3.76
N THR A 66 -1.33 -6.41 -2.73
CA THR A 66 -1.94 -7.75 -2.73
C THR A 66 -3.47 -7.68 -2.77
N ALA A 67 -4.05 -6.67 -2.10
CA ALA A 67 -5.48 -6.39 -2.15
C ALA A 67 -5.93 -5.71 -3.45
N GLY A 68 -4.99 -5.34 -4.34
CA GLY A 68 -5.28 -4.64 -5.59
C GLY A 68 -5.76 -3.19 -5.41
N GLN A 69 -5.52 -2.59 -4.23
CA GLN A 69 -6.01 -1.26 -3.89
C GLN A 69 -5.05 -0.14 -4.34
N ILE A 70 -3.76 -0.46 -4.50
CA ILE A 70 -2.76 0.45 -5.07
C ILE A 70 -2.12 -0.16 -6.31
N SER A 71 -1.61 0.69 -7.20
CA SER A 71 -0.87 0.29 -8.39
C SER A 71 0.17 1.35 -8.73
N GLY A 72 1.25 0.95 -9.40
CA GLY A 72 2.34 1.84 -9.80
C GLY A 72 3.68 1.48 -9.17
N ASP A 73 4.53 2.48 -8.95
CA ASP A 73 5.86 2.28 -8.34
C ASP A 73 5.74 2.15 -6.82
N TYR A 74 5.60 0.91 -6.37
CA TYR A 74 5.51 0.54 -4.95
C TYR A 74 6.68 1.04 -4.11
N GLN A 75 7.87 1.15 -4.70
CA GLN A 75 9.04 1.64 -3.98
C GLN A 75 8.93 3.15 -3.75
N ALA A 76 8.56 3.91 -4.78
CA ALA A 76 8.34 5.35 -4.66
C ALA A 76 7.19 5.67 -3.69
N ILE A 77 6.06 4.95 -3.80
CA ILE A 77 4.90 5.08 -2.90
C ILE A 77 5.31 4.81 -1.45
N GLY A 78 6.03 3.71 -1.19
CA GLY A 78 6.49 3.38 0.16
C GLY A 78 7.45 4.42 0.75
N GLN A 79 8.34 5.02 -0.06
CA GLN A 79 9.25 6.06 0.40
C GLN A 79 8.52 7.38 0.71
N ALA A 80 7.59 7.78 -0.16
CA ALA A 80 6.74 8.94 0.05
C ALA A 80 5.88 8.77 1.31
N ALA A 81 5.24 7.61 1.45
CA ALA A 81 4.35 7.31 2.58
C ALA A 81 5.12 7.25 3.90
N GLY A 82 6.29 6.60 3.93
CA GLY A 82 7.13 6.59 5.13
C GLY A 82 7.55 7.99 5.57
N SER A 83 7.86 8.87 4.61
CA SER A 83 8.24 10.26 4.90
C SER A 83 7.05 11.11 5.37
N ALA A 84 5.87 10.92 4.76
CA ALA A 84 4.64 11.58 5.16
C ALA A 84 4.17 11.11 6.54
N PHE A 85 4.19 9.80 6.80
CA PHE A 85 3.88 9.22 8.09
C PHE A 85 4.78 9.78 9.20
N TYR A 86 6.10 9.84 8.97
CA TYR A 86 7.02 10.41 9.94
C TYR A 86 6.67 11.85 10.29
N GLN A 87 6.44 12.69 9.27
CA GLN A 87 6.05 14.09 9.48
C GLN A 87 4.71 14.25 10.20
N ALA A 88 3.73 13.38 9.90
CA ALA A 88 2.38 13.48 10.45
C ALA A 88 2.23 12.85 11.84
N LYS A 89 3.03 11.83 12.18
CA LYS A 89 2.83 10.98 13.37
C LYS A 89 4.01 10.96 14.34
N CYS A 90 5.23 11.19 13.86
CA CYS A 90 6.45 11.09 14.66
C CYS A 90 7.14 12.44 14.91
N GLY A 91 6.70 13.49 14.23
CA GLY A 91 7.18 14.87 14.37
C GLY A 91 6.64 15.57 15.61
#